data_AF-A0A9D1WBX5-F1
#
_entry.id   AF-A0A9D1WBX5-F1
#
_cell.length_a   1.000
_cell.length_b   1.000
_cell.length_c   1.000
_cell.angle_alpha   90.00
_cell.angle_beta   90.00
_cell.angle_gamma   90.00
#
_symmetry.space_group_name_H-M   'P 1'
#
loop_
_entity.id
_entity.type
_entity.pdbx_description
1 polymer ?
#
loop_
_entity_poly.entity_id
_entity_poly.type
_entity_poly.pdbx_seq_one_letter_code
_entity_poly.pdbx_strand_id
1 'polypeptide(L)'
;MNYIKNSIHKIIALVLLWGVLGYATDALAQNNPPIEDYLLYPQITALTSNGGMLAWVMNEQGRRNIYVSSEKGEEARKITSYKSDDGQEITNVSVSADGKWVVYVRGGGHGGNWSATASVNPESKIIQPGVSVWSVPITGGKPIKLGNGSYPRVSPNSDEVIFSRSGNLYIAPIDGSINSKKLFATKGTVRHAQWSPSGDKVAFSVSRTTHA
;
A
#
# COMPACT_ATOMS: atom_id res chain seq x y z
N MET A 1 20.69 63.93 -83.10
CA MET A 1 20.38 63.30 -84.41
C MET A 1 20.78 61.83 -84.31
N ASN A 2 19.81 60.95 -84.53
CA ASN A 2 19.82 59.49 -84.31
C ASN A 2 20.97 58.72 -84.95
N TYR A 3 21.30 57.51 -84.44
CA TYR A 3 21.60 56.25 -85.16
C TYR A 3 22.01 55.18 -84.09
N ILE A 4 21.18 54.21 -83.68
CA ILE A 4 20.74 52.95 -84.33
C ILE A 4 21.82 51.82 -84.32
N LYS A 5 21.43 50.68 -83.71
CA LYS A 5 21.68 49.25 -84.02
C LYS A 5 22.88 48.46 -83.46
N ASN A 6 22.47 47.47 -82.66
CA ASN A 6 22.59 46.01 -82.83
C ASN A 6 23.91 45.24 -82.59
N SER A 7 23.67 44.19 -81.78
CA SER A 7 24.17 42.82 -81.89
C SER A 7 25.48 42.52 -81.16
N ILE A 8 25.46 41.52 -80.27
CA ILE A 8 26.22 40.27 -80.43
C ILE A 8 25.82 39.27 -79.30
N HIS A 9 25.17 38.19 -79.75
CA HIS A 9 25.29 36.77 -79.37
C HIS A 9 25.55 36.32 -77.92
N LYS A 10 24.54 35.59 -77.40
CA LYS A 10 24.52 34.39 -76.54
C LYS A 10 25.85 33.89 -75.96
N ILE A 11 25.88 33.59 -74.65
CA ILE A 11 26.49 32.38 -74.05
C ILE A 11 25.88 32.12 -72.66
N ILE A 12 25.65 30.84 -72.40
CA ILE A 12 25.08 30.20 -71.20
C ILE A 12 26.06 30.30 -70.01
N ALA A 13 25.58 30.67 -68.83
CA ALA A 13 26.25 30.34 -67.57
C ALA A 13 25.24 30.23 -66.40
N LEU A 14 25.27 29.04 -65.81
CA LEU A 14 24.58 28.54 -64.64
C LEU A 14 24.90 29.39 -63.39
N VAL A 15 23.88 29.88 -62.66
CA VAL A 15 24.03 30.28 -61.25
C VAL A 15 22.91 29.64 -60.44
N LEU A 16 23.30 28.61 -59.69
CA LEU A 16 22.59 28.03 -58.56
C LEU A 16 22.26 29.12 -57.54
N LEU A 17 21.00 29.28 -57.14
CA LEU A 17 20.67 29.80 -55.82
C LEU A 17 19.27 29.36 -55.35
N TRP A 18 19.29 28.36 -54.47
CA TRP A 18 18.55 28.25 -53.21
C TRP A 18 17.02 28.40 -53.19
N GLY A 19 16.38 27.29 -52.82
CA GLY A 19 15.00 27.27 -52.33
C GLY A 19 14.68 25.92 -51.69
N VAL A 20 15.51 25.44 -50.75
CA VAL A 20 15.09 24.34 -49.87
C VAL A 20 14.10 24.93 -48.88
N LEU A 21 12.80 24.81 -49.19
CA LEU A 21 11.73 25.00 -48.24
C LEU A 21 11.87 23.90 -47.19
N GLY A 22 12.50 24.23 -46.06
CA GLY A 22 12.53 23.36 -44.90
C GLY A 22 11.12 23.20 -44.35
N TYR A 23 10.52 22.03 -44.53
CA TYR A 23 9.41 21.61 -43.70
C TYR A 23 9.97 21.42 -42.28
N ALA A 24 9.79 22.42 -41.42
CA ALA A 24 9.91 22.20 -39.99
C ALA A 24 8.77 21.25 -39.61
N THR A 25 9.10 19.97 -39.48
CA THR A 25 8.25 19.07 -38.73
C THR A 25 8.41 19.50 -37.28
N ASP A 26 7.37 20.10 -36.70
CA ASP A 26 7.27 20.18 -35.25
C ASP A 26 7.26 18.73 -34.76
N ALA A 27 8.43 18.25 -34.34
CA ALA A 27 8.52 17.03 -33.60
C ALA A 27 7.65 17.26 -32.36
N LEU A 28 6.53 16.54 -32.27
CA LEU A 28 5.74 16.48 -31.05
C LEU A 28 6.69 15.96 -29.98
N ALA A 29 7.25 16.86 -29.19
CA ALA A 29 7.97 16.50 -27.98
C ALA A 29 7.04 15.57 -27.21
N GLN A 30 7.55 14.40 -26.79
CA GLN A 30 6.86 13.61 -25.79
C GLN A 30 6.72 14.50 -24.56
N ASN A 31 5.53 15.08 -24.37
CA ASN A 31 5.13 15.68 -23.11
C ASN A 31 5.05 14.54 -22.11
N ASN A 32 6.19 14.16 -21.55
CA ASN A 32 6.25 13.23 -20.44
C ASN A 32 5.82 14.03 -19.22
N PRO A 33 4.61 13.78 -18.67
CA PRO A 33 4.21 14.43 -17.45
C PRO A 33 5.25 14.11 -16.35
N PRO A 34 5.47 15.04 -15.43
CA PRO A 34 6.43 14.86 -14.35
C PRO A 34 6.02 13.64 -13.50
N ILE A 35 6.98 12.97 -12.85
CA ILE A 35 6.74 11.69 -12.15
C ILE A 35 5.62 11.80 -11.11
N GLU A 36 5.48 13.00 -10.54
CA GLU A 36 4.46 13.41 -9.59
C GLU A 36 3.05 13.12 -10.12
N ASP A 37 2.77 13.40 -11.39
CA ASP A 37 1.46 13.18 -12.01
C ASP A 37 1.08 11.70 -12.05
N TYR A 38 2.06 10.81 -12.21
CA TYR A 38 1.84 9.36 -12.12
C TYR A 38 1.60 8.89 -10.67
N LEU A 39 2.11 9.63 -9.68
CA LEU A 39 1.94 9.34 -8.26
C LEU A 39 0.64 9.92 -7.67
N LEU A 40 -0.08 10.75 -8.43
CA LEU A 40 -1.38 11.31 -8.02
C LEU A 40 -2.50 10.27 -7.99
N TYR A 41 -2.36 9.17 -8.74
CA TYR A 41 -3.42 8.18 -8.84
C TYR A 41 -3.58 7.42 -7.51
N PRO A 42 -4.79 7.41 -6.90
CA PRO A 42 -5.02 6.68 -5.66
C PRO A 42 -4.89 5.18 -5.91
N GLN A 43 -4.00 4.51 -5.17
CA GLN A 43 -3.84 3.06 -5.27
C GLN A 43 -4.63 2.37 -4.17
N ILE A 44 -5.51 1.44 -4.54
CA ILE A 44 -6.33 0.67 -3.60
C ILE A 44 -5.71 -0.71 -3.38
N THR A 45 -5.58 -1.13 -2.12
CA THR A 45 -5.09 -2.46 -1.74
C THR A 45 -5.86 -3.03 -0.54
N ALA A 46 -5.66 -4.32 -0.25
CA ALA A 46 -6.18 -5.00 0.95
C ALA A 46 -7.70 -4.86 1.17
N LEU A 47 -8.49 -4.93 0.10
CA LEU A 47 -9.95 -4.98 0.18
C LEU A 47 -10.41 -6.20 0.97
N THR A 48 -11.30 -5.99 1.93
CA THR A 48 -11.91 -7.03 2.78
C THR A 48 -13.35 -6.65 3.11
N SER A 49 -14.16 -7.65 3.47
CA SER A 49 -15.51 -7.43 3.98
C SER A 49 -15.83 -8.37 5.14
N ASN A 50 -16.57 -7.87 6.13
CA ASN A 50 -17.14 -8.64 7.23
C ASN A 50 -18.19 -7.79 7.96
N GLY A 51 -19.16 -8.43 8.63
CA GLY A 51 -20.13 -7.73 9.48
C GLY A 51 -20.93 -6.64 8.77
N GLY A 52 -21.14 -6.76 7.45
CA GLY A 52 -21.83 -5.76 6.62
C GLY A 52 -20.99 -4.54 6.23
N MET A 53 -19.68 -4.58 6.49
CA MET A 53 -18.75 -3.48 6.24
C MET A 53 -17.64 -3.91 5.27
N LEU A 54 -17.31 -3.02 4.34
CA LEU A 54 -16.12 -3.06 3.50
C LEU A 54 -15.00 -2.26 4.16
N ALA A 55 -13.76 -2.74 4.06
CA ALA A 55 -12.57 -1.98 4.40
C ALA A 55 -11.47 -2.18 3.35
N TRP A 56 -10.73 -1.12 3.05
CA TRP A 56 -9.59 -1.16 2.14
C TRP A 56 -8.55 -0.11 2.51
N VAL A 57 -7.35 -0.26 1.97
CA VAL A 57 -6.30 0.74 2.06
C VAL A 57 -6.30 1.57 0.79
N MET A 58 -6.21 2.89 0.93
CA MET A 58 -5.96 3.80 -0.17
C MET A 58 -4.64 4.52 0.06
N ASN A 59 -3.77 4.49 -0.94
CA ASN A 59 -2.51 5.21 -0.99
C ASN A 59 -2.67 6.46 -1.86
N GLU A 60 -2.58 7.63 -1.25
CA GLU A 60 -2.71 8.92 -1.93
C GLU A 60 -1.40 9.70 -1.74
N GLN A 61 -0.57 9.79 -2.79
CA GLN A 61 0.77 10.42 -2.73
C GLN A 61 1.64 9.84 -1.58
N GLY A 62 1.68 8.50 -1.45
CA GLY A 62 2.46 7.80 -0.42
C GLY A 62 1.77 7.69 0.95
N ARG A 63 0.75 8.51 1.20
CA ARG A 63 -0.01 8.51 2.47
C ARG A 63 -1.07 7.43 2.43
N ARG A 64 -0.78 6.31 3.09
CA ARG A 64 -1.67 5.15 3.17
C ARG A 64 -2.64 5.29 4.34
N ASN A 65 -3.94 5.23 4.04
CA ASN A 65 -5.00 5.28 5.05
C ASN A 65 -6.05 4.21 4.79
N ILE A 66 -6.75 3.82 5.86
CA ILE A 66 -7.86 2.86 5.77
C ILE A 66 -9.15 3.63 5.54
N TYR A 67 -9.92 3.12 4.60
CA TYR A 67 -11.26 3.57 4.26
C TYR A 67 -12.24 2.44 4.49
N VAL A 68 -13.47 2.81 4.84
CA VAL A 68 -14.56 1.87 5.05
C VAL A 68 -15.83 2.36 4.40
N SER A 69 -16.71 1.44 4.05
CA SER A 69 -18.07 1.71 3.57
C SER A 69 -18.99 0.57 4.00
N SER A 70 -20.29 0.83 4.09
CA SER A 70 -21.29 -0.21 4.22
C SER A 70 -21.37 -1.04 2.93
N GLU A 71 -21.57 -2.35 3.03
CA GLU A 71 -21.78 -3.22 1.86
C GLU A 71 -23.03 -2.81 1.03
N LYS A 72 -23.91 -1.98 1.60
CA LYS A 72 -25.08 -1.42 0.90
C LYS A 72 -24.76 -0.23 -0.01
N GLY A 73 -23.48 0.17 -0.12
CA GLY A 73 -23.04 1.20 -1.07
C GLY A 73 -23.12 2.63 -0.52
N GLU A 74 -22.93 2.82 0.78
CA GLU A 74 -22.80 4.16 1.38
C GLU A 74 -21.46 4.82 0.98
N GLU A 75 -21.35 6.13 1.20
CA GLU A 75 -20.11 6.86 0.93
C GLU A 75 -18.93 6.31 1.73
N ALA A 76 -17.80 6.18 1.04
CA ALA A 76 -16.55 5.77 1.65
C ALA A 76 -16.06 6.81 2.64
N ARG A 77 -15.67 6.38 3.85
CA ARG A 77 -15.10 7.25 4.88
C ARG A 77 -13.72 6.79 5.33
N LYS A 78 -12.81 7.76 5.46
CA LYS A 78 -11.46 7.58 5.98
C LYS A 78 -11.50 7.41 7.50
N ILE A 79 -10.88 6.36 8.03
CA ILE A 79 -10.90 6.05 9.47
C ILE A 79 -9.55 6.23 10.18
N THR A 80 -8.45 6.32 9.42
CA THR A 80 -7.11 6.62 9.92
C THR A 80 -6.61 7.96 9.37
N SER A 81 -5.64 8.59 10.05
CA SER A 81 -5.06 9.88 9.64
C SER A 81 -3.52 9.85 9.64
N TYR A 82 -2.93 8.96 8.86
CA TYR A 82 -1.50 8.96 8.56
C TYR A 82 -1.21 10.06 7.53
N LYS A 83 -0.37 11.02 7.94
CA LYS A 83 -0.12 12.26 7.17
C LYS A 83 1.19 12.27 6.40
N SER A 84 2.11 11.36 6.73
CA SER A 84 3.45 11.30 6.12
C SER A 84 3.54 10.16 5.13
N ASP A 85 4.31 10.36 4.06
CA ASP A 85 4.83 9.27 3.23
C ASP A 85 6.06 8.66 3.90
N ASP A 86 5.83 7.80 4.90
CA ASP A 86 6.90 7.13 5.64
C ASP A 86 7.24 5.73 5.06
N GLY A 87 6.68 5.43 3.88
CA GLY A 87 6.76 4.16 3.17
C GLY A 87 6.32 2.94 3.98
N GLN A 88 5.61 3.15 5.11
CA GLN A 88 5.10 2.04 5.92
C GLN A 88 3.83 1.49 5.29
N GLU A 89 3.85 0.23 4.86
CA GLU A 89 2.66 -0.40 4.31
C GLU A 89 1.59 -0.65 5.39
N ILE A 90 0.34 -0.70 4.94
CA ILE A 90 -0.81 -1.20 5.70
C ILE A 90 -1.29 -2.47 5.01
N THR A 91 -1.36 -3.57 5.75
CA THR A 91 -1.60 -4.92 5.22
C THR A 91 -2.44 -5.72 6.21
N ASN A 92 -2.87 -6.93 5.81
CA ASN A 92 -3.72 -7.81 6.63
C ASN A 92 -4.94 -7.09 7.25
N VAL A 93 -5.56 -6.20 6.49
CA VAL A 93 -6.78 -5.51 6.93
C VAL A 93 -7.91 -6.53 7.09
N SER A 94 -8.62 -6.44 8.21
CA SER A 94 -9.75 -7.29 8.55
C SER A 94 -10.75 -6.50 9.37
N VAL A 95 -12.04 -6.74 9.14
CA VAL A 95 -13.13 -6.16 9.92
C VAL A 95 -13.64 -7.19 10.93
N SER A 96 -13.96 -6.75 12.14
CA SER A 96 -14.57 -7.60 13.17
C SER A 96 -15.95 -8.11 12.74
N ALA A 97 -16.40 -9.24 13.29
CA ALA A 97 -17.68 -9.83 12.92
C ALA A 97 -18.88 -8.93 13.28
N ASP A 98 -18.74 -8.13 14.34
CA ASP A 98 -19.73 -7.12 14.75
C ASP A 98 -19.67 -5.81 13.93
N GLY A 99 -18.72 -5.69 12.99
CA GLY A 99 -18.55 -4.51 12.15
C GLY A 99 -18.01 -3.27 12.87
N LYS A 100 -17.60 -3.35 14.14
CA LYS A 100 -17.20 -2.19 14.95
C LYS A 100 -15.72 -1.87 14.95
N TRP A 101 -14.87 -2.78 14.49
CA TRP A 101 -13.42 -2.62 14.54
C TRP A 101 -12.76 -3.02 13.23
N VAL A 102 -11.69 -2.31 12.89
CA VAL A 102 -10.76 -2.72 11.84
C VAL A 102 -9.42 -3.04 12.46
N VAL A 103 -8.89 -4.22 12.15
CA VAL A 103 -7.58 -4.69 12.57
C VAL A 103 -6.68 -4.78 11.35
N TYR A 104 -5.42 -4.35 11.50
CA TYR A 104 -4.46 -4.31 10.41
C TYR A 104 -3.02 -4.40 10.92
N VAL A 105 -2.10 -4.61 9.99
CA VAL A 105 -0.66 -4.59 10.24
C VAL A 105 -0.07 -3.34 9.59
N ARG A 106 0.83 -2.68 10.30
CA ARG A 106 1.61 -1.55 9.78
C ARG A 106 3.11 -1.79 9.89
N GLY A 107 3.84 -1.45 8.83
CA GLY A 107 5.31 -1.33 8.83
C GLY A 107 6.08 -2.50 8.20
N GLY A 108 5.41 -3.53 7.70
CA GLY A 108 6.04 -4.66 7.00
C GLY A 108 5.66 -4.69 5.52
N GLY A 109 6.61 -5.06 4.65
CA GLY A 109 6.37 -5.27 3.23
C GLY A 109 5.80 -6.66 2.97
N HIS A 110 4.49 -6.86 3.12
CA HIS A 110 3.89 -8.20 2.92
C HIS A 110 3.91 -8.67 1.45
N GLY A 111 4.42 -7.83 0.53
CA GLY A 111 4.75 -8.17 -0.86
C GLY A 111 6.26 -8.29 -1.18
N GLY A 112 7.17 -8.20 -0.20
CA GLY A 112 8.61 -8.26 -0.42
C GLY A 112 9.15 -9.69 -0.58
N ASN A 113 10.04 -9.93 -1.56
CA ASN A 113 10.60 -11.25 -1.87
C ASN A 113 11.42 -11.91 -0.74
N TRP A 114 11.87 -11.16 0.27
CA TRP A 114 12.85 -11.65 1.25
C TRP A 114 12.30 -11.79 2.68
N SER A 115 11.32 -10.99 3.11
CA SER A 115 10.59 -11.19 4.38
C SER A 115 9.37 -10.27 4.54
N ALA A 116 8.19 -10.86 4.68
CA ALA A 116 6.94 -10.15 5.00
C ALA A 116 6.90 -9.54 6.43
N THR A 117 7.94 -9.81 7.24
CA THR A 117 8.04 -9.35 8.63
C THR A 117 9.23 -8.42 8.87
N ALA A 118 10.04 -8.19 7.83
CA ALA A 118 11.08 -7.18 7.89
C ALA A 118 10.43 -5.80 7.83
N SER A 119 10.87 -4.92 8.72
CA SER A 119 10.34 -3.56 8.74
C SER A 119 11.07 -2.69 7.73
N VAL A 120 10.34 -1.84 7.02
CA VAL A 120 10.93 -0.91 6.04
C VAL A 120 11.30 0.41 6.74
N ASN A 121 12.42 1.02 6.40
CA ASN A 121 12.86 2.30 6.99
C ASN A 121 13.39 3.27 5.92
N PRO A 122 12.54 3.71 4.98
CA PRO A 122 12.95 4.60 3.89
C PRO A 122 13.40 5.98 4.40
N GLU A 123 12.82 6.45 5.50
CA GLU A 123 13.19 7.72 6.14
C GLU A 123 14.52 7.65 6.92
N SER A 124 15.20 6.50 6.94
CA SER A 124 16.47 6.31 7.66
C SER A 124 16.41 6.73 9.14
N LYS A 125 15.28 6.48 9.81
CA LYS A 125 15.09 6.80 11.22
C LYS A 125 16.11 6.04 12.08
N ILE A 126 16.63 6.72 13.11
CA ILE A 126 17.52 6.14 14.13
C ILE A 126 16.86 4.91 14.78
N ILE A 127 15.57 5.03 15.11
CA ILE A 127 14.76 3.92 15.60
C ILE A 127 13.97 3.38 14.41
N GLN A 128 14.33 2.16 13.96
CA GLN A 128 13.60 1.48 12.90
C GLN A 128 12.14 1.27 13.34
N PRO A 129 11.15 1.73 12.54
CA PRO A 129 9.75 1.39 12.80
C PRO A 129 9.59 -0.13 12.71
N GLY A 130 8.79 -0.73 13.61
CA GLY A 130 8.60 -2.19 13.66
C GLY A 130 7.27 -2.64 13.07
N VAL A 131 7.21 -3.84 12.49
CA VAL A 131 5.94 -4.48 12.09
C VAL A 131 5.05 -4.73 13.30
N SER A 132 3.88 -4.11 13.32
CA SER A 132 2.97 -4.13 14.45
C SER A 132 1.53 -4.33 14.03
N VAL A 133 0.75 -5.00 14.88
CA VAL A 133 -0.69 -5.13 14.75
C VAL A 133 -1.37 -3.95 15.44
N TRP A 134 -2.34 -3.37 14.76
CA TRP A 134 -3.13 -2.24 15.20
C TRP A 134 -4.62 -2.54 15.09
N SER A 135 -5.40 -1.91 15.95
CA SER A 135 -6.86 -1.83 15.83
C SER A 135 -7.30 -0.37 15.77
N VAL A 136 -8.44 -0.13 15.14
CA VAL A 136 -9.08 1.18 15.10
C VAL A 136 -10.60 0.98 15.11
N PRO A 137 -11.36 1.78 15.88
CA PRO A 137 -12.82 1.76 15.79
C PRO A 137 -13.28 2.02 14.36
N ILE A 138 -14.35 1.35 13.94
CA ILE A 138 -14.92 1.55 12.61
C ILE A 138 -15.26 3.01 12.42
N THR A 139 -15.73 3.72 13.45
CA THR A 139 -16.07 5.16 13.44
C THR A 139 -14.86 6.07 13.17
N GLY A 140 -13.65 5.51 13.15
CA GLY A 140 -12.39 6.24 13.07
C GLY A 140 -11.90 6.69 14.44
N GLY A 141 -10.71 7.28 14.45
CA GLY A 141 -10.07 7.77 15.66
C GLY A 141 -8.57 7.45 15.69
N LYS A 142 -7.99 7.50 16.90
CA LYS A 142 -6.58 7.15 17.10
C LYS A 142 -6.42 5.63 17.06
N PRO A 143 -5.59 5.07 16.17
CA PRO A 143 -5.31 3.65 16.16
C PRO A 143 -4.59 3.20 17.43
N ILE A 144 -4.90 1.99 17.88
CA ILE A 144 -4.40 1.37 19.10
C ILE A 144 -3.42 0.27 18.70
N LYS A 145 -2.21 0.30 19.27
CA LYS A 145 -1.20 -0.73 19.01
C LYS A 145 -1.47 -1.92 19.92
N LEU A 146 -1.76 -3.09 19.34
CA LEU A 146 -2.00 -4.33 20.09
C LEU A 146 -0.68 -5.05 20.42
N GLY A 147 0.32 -4.92 19.55
CA GLY A 147 1.65 -5.48 19.77
C GLY A 147 2.51 -5.53 18.52
N ASN A 148 3.78 -5.88 18.68
CA ASN A 148 4.66 -6.19 17.55
C ASN A 148 4.30 -7.57 16.99
N GLY A 149 4.22 -7.72 15.68
CA GLY A 149 3.83 -8.96 15.04
C GLY A 149 3.03 -8.74 13.77
N SER A 150 2.53 -9.84 13.20
CA SER A 150 1.79 -9.84 11.94
C SER A 150 0.80 -11.01 11.87
N TYR A 151 0.08 -11.11 10.74
CA TYR A 151 -0.96 -12.11 10.50
C TYR A 151 -2.04 -12.14 11.60
N PRO A 152 -2.69 -11.00 11.90
CA PRO A 152 -3.75 -10.96 12.89
C PRO A 152 -4.97 -11.79 12.45
N ARG A 153 -5.70 -12.30 13.43
CA ARG A 153 -7.03 -12.91 13.29
C ARG A 153 -7.92 -12.41 14.41
N VAL A 154 -9.00 -11.74 14.05
CA VAL A 154 -10.04 -11.28 14.99
C VAL A 154 -10.83 -12.50 15.46
N SER A 155 -11.15 -12.58 16.75
CA SER A 155 -12.05 -13.61 17.29
C SER A 155 -13.44 -13.46 16.67
N PRO A 156 -14.21 -14.54 16.48
CA PRO A 156 -15.60 -14.45 16.07
C PRO A 156 -16.46 -13.60 17.02
N ASN A 157 -16.09 -13.55 18.30
CA ASN A 157 -16.75 -12.74 19.33
C ASN A 157 -16.40 -11.24 19.24
N SER A 158 -15.50 -10.84 18.33
CA SER A 158 -15.10 -9.44 18.09
C SER A 158 -14.48 -8.73 19.30
N ASP A 159 -13.89 -9.48 20.22
CA ASP A 159 -13.32 -8.98 21.50
C ASP A 159 -11.80 -9.16 21.60
N GLU A 160 -11.22 -10.11 20.88
CA GLU A 160 -9.81 -10.47 20.96
C GLU A 160 -9.17 -10.60 19.58
N VAL A 161 -7.86 -10.42 19.52
CA VAL A 161 -7.05 -10.59 18.31
C VAL A 161 -5.87 -11.48 18.64
N ILE A 162 -5.73 -12.60 17.91
CA ILE A 162 -4.49 -13.38 17.91
C ILE A 162 -3.58 -12.92 16.78
N PHE A 163 -2.27 -12.94 17.01
CA PHE A 163 -1.29 -12.57 16.00
C PHE A 163 0.06 -13.26 16.22
N SER A 164 0.83 -13.39 15.14
CA SER A 164 2.13 -14.07 15.16
C SER A 164 3.25 -13.09 15.52
N ARG A 165 4.14 -13.50 16.43
CA ARG A 165 5.36 -12.76 16.76
C ARG A 165 6.49 -13.73 17.08
N SER A 166 7.59 -13.65 16.33
CA SER A 166 8.79 -14.48 16.53
C SER A 166 8.46 -15.97 16.65
N GLY A 167 7.62 -16.48 15.74
CA GLY A 167 7.19 -17.88 15.70
C GLY A 167 6.27 -18.34 16.83
N ASN A 168 5.81 -17.43 17.69
CA ASN A 168 4.84 -17.69 18.75
C ASN A 168 3.52 -16.99 18.43
N LEU A 169 2.43 -17.45 19.06
CA LEU A 169 1.13 -16.81 18.99
C LEU A 169 0.92 -15.92 20.22
N TYR A 170 0.46 -14.70 19.99
CA TYR A 170 0.09 -13.73 21.01
C TYR A 170 -1.39 -13.42 20.89
N ILE A 171 -1.98 -12.93 21.99
CA ILE A 171 -3.37 -12.49 22.05
C ILE A 171 -3.45 -11.14 22.75
N ALA A 172 -4.36 -10.28 22.30
CA ALA A 172 -4.70 -9.01 22.92
C ALA A 172 -6.20 -8.75 22.81
N PRO A 173 -6.81 -8.03 23.77
CA PRO A 173 -8.11 -7.40 23.58
C PRO A 173 -8.09 -6.48 22.35
N ILE A 174 -9.16 -6.50 21.54
CA ILE A 174 -9.25 -5.70 20.32
C ILE A 174 -9.23 -4.19 20.60
N ASP A 175 -9.69 -3.79 21.78
CA ASP A 175 -9.69 -2.41 22.26
C ASP A 175 -8.34 -1.98 22.87
N GLY A 176 -7.38 -2.91 22.98
CA GLY A 176 -6.06 -2.67 23.57
C GLY A 176 -6.10 -2.30 25.06
N SER A 177 -7.17 -2.64 25.77
CA SER A 177 -7.32 -2.39 27.21
C SER A 177 -6.21 -3.03 28.06
N ILE A 178 -5.62 -4.13 27.58
CA ILE A 178 -4.51 -4.84 28.21
C ILE A 178 -3.43 -5.12 27.18
N ASN A 179 -2.17 -5.06 27.60
CA ASN A 179 -1.02 -5.44 26.78
C ASN A 179 -1.14 -6.90 26.28
N SER A 180 -0.70 -7.13 25.04
CA SER A 180 -0.65 -8.48 24.48
C SER A 180 0.18 -9.43 25.34
N LYS A 181 -0.29 -10.67 25.44
CA LYS A 181 0.42 -11.77 26.10
C LYS A 181 0.65 -12.92 25.14
N LYS A 182 1.69 -13.71 25.39
CA LYS A 182 1.89 -14.96 24.67
C LYS A 182 0.72 -15.91 25.00
N LEU A 183 0.08 -16.47 23.98
CA LEU A 183 -1.10 -17.32 24.18
C LEU A 183 -0.71 -18.67 24.82
N PHE A 184 0.39 -19.27 24.35
CA PHE A 184 0.97 -20.48 24.92
C PHE A 184 2.45 -20.61 24.53
N ALA A 185 3.19 -21.45 25.24
CA ALA A 185 4.56 -21.81 24.89
C ALA A 185 4.59 -23.17 24.16
N THR A 186 5.34 -23.26 23.06
CA THR A 186 5.60 -24.52 22.37
C THR A 186 6.98 -24.50 21.73
N LYS A 187 7.61 -25.68 21.57
CA LYS A 187 8.80 -25.84 20.75
C LYS A 187 8.42 -25.73 19.27
N GLY A 188 9.21 -24.98 18.49
CA GLY A 188 9.03 -24.80 17.05
C GLY A 188 8.36 -23.47 16.71
N THR A 189 7.92 -23.35 15.45
CA THR A 189 7.26 -22.15 14.91
C THR A 189 5.78 -22.42 14.70
N VAL A 190 4.92 -21.67 15.39
CA VAL A 190 3.47 -21.69 15.19
C VAL A 190 3.12 -21.01 13.87
N ARG A 191 2.26 -21.64 13.08
CA ARG A 191 1.78 -21.14 11.78
C ARG A 191 0.28 -21.38 11.61
N HIS A 192 -0.31 -20.67 10.65
CA HIS A 192 -1.68 -20.87 10.17
C HIS A 192 -2.75 -20.90 11.27
N ALA A 193 -2.59 -20.06 12.30
CA ALA A 193 -3.56 -20.01 13.39
C ALA A 193 -4.93 -19.54 12.89
N GLN A 194 -6.00 -20.22 13.31
CA GLN A 194 -7.39 -19.89 13.02
C GLN A 194 -8.28 -20.15 14.24
N TRP A 195 -9.24 -19.27 14.48
CA TRP A 195 -10.26 -19.45 15.50
C TRP A 195 -11.28 -20.53 15.12
N SER A 196 -11.80 -21.26 16.11
CA SER A 196 -13.05 -22.00 15.96
C SER A 196 -14.20 -21.03 15.70
N PRO A 197 -15.28 -21.45 15.00
CA PRO A 197 -16.45 -20.59 14.79
C PRO A 197 -17.09 -20.07 16.09
N SER A 198 -16.99 -20.85 17.17
CA SER A 198 -17.45 -20.50 18.53
C SER A 198 -16.50 -19.57 19.29
N GLY A 199 -15.29 -19.32 18.78
CA GLY A 199 -14.30 -18.43 19.41
C GLY A 199 -13.58 -19.00 20.64
N ASP A 200 -13.90 -20.22 21.06
CA ASP A 200 -13.37 -20.87 22.27
C ASP A 200 -12.05 -21.64 22.03
N LYS A 201 -11.66 -21.87 20.78
CA LYS A 201 -10.49 -22.68 20.41
C LYS A 201 -9.71 -22.03 19.27
N VAL A 202 -8.43 -22.38 19.18
CA VAL A 202 -7.55 -21.99 18.07
C VAL A 202 -6.90 -23.24 17.48
N ALA A 203 -7.13 -23.48 16.20
CA ALA A 203 -6.37 -24.46 15.43
C ALA A 203 -5.08 -23.82 14.92
N PHE A 204 -3.97 -24.57 14.95
CA PHE A 204 -2.67 -24.10 14.47
C PHE A 204 -1.81 -25.29 14.03
N SER A 205 -0.80 -25.02 13.21
CA SER A 205 0.27 -25.98 12.92
C SER A 205 1.58 -25.53 13.55
N VAL A 206 2.47 -26.49 13.84
CA VAL A 206 3.79 -26.20 14.39
C VAL A 206 4.84 -26.82 13.49
N SER A 207 5.68 -25.97 12.90
CA SER A 207 6.89 -26.42 12.22
C SER A 207 7.98 -26.65 13.27
N ARG A 208 8.34 -27.91 13.49
CA ARG A 208 9.52 -28.29 14.29
C ARG A 208 10.60 -28.73 13.32
N THR A 209 11.76 -28.09 13.38
CA THR A 209 12.91 -28.41 12.52
C THR A 209 13.68 -29.63 12.99
N THR A 210 13.49 -30.05 14.25
CA THR A 210 14.16 -31.23 14.85
C THR A 210 13.18 -32.04 15.68
N HIS A 211 13.41 -33.36 15.76
CA HIS A 211 12.58 -34.32 16.48
C HIS A 211 12.85 -34.43 18.00
N ALA A 212 13.69 -33.55 18.59
CA ALA A 212 14.14 -33.66 19.99
C ALA A 212 13.33 -32.81 21.00
#